data_AF-A0A699WPZ9-F1
#
_entry.id   AF-A0A699WPZ9-F1
#
_cell.length_a   1.000
_cell.length_b   1.000
_cell.length_c   1.000
_cell.angle_alpha   90.00
_cell.angle_beta   90.00
_cell.angle_gamma   90.00
#
_symmetry.space_group_name_H-M   'P 1'
#
loop_
_entity.id
_entity.type
_entity.pdbx_description
1 polymer ?
#
loop_
_entity_poly.entity_id
_entity_poly.type
_entity_poly.pdbx_seq_one_letter_code
_entity_poly.pdbx_strand_id
1 'polypeptide(L)'
;MLFAAKEAGIKRFVYAASSSTYGDHPGLPKVEDRIGKPLSPYAVTKYANELYADVFARTYGMEIIGLRYFNIFGPRQDPGGAYAAVIP
;
A
#
# COMPACT_ATOMS: atom_id res chain seq x y z
N MET A 1 -7.20 -11.28 -5.09
CA MET A 1 -8.26 -10.25 -4.91
C MET A 1 -8.39 -9.35 -6.12
N LEU A 2 -7.35 -8.60 -6.53
CA LEU A 2 -7.44 -7.65 -7.64
C LEU A 2 -7.95 -8.29 -8.96
N PHE A 3 -7.40 -9.44 -9.34
CA PHE A 3 -7.86 -10.17 -10.54
C PHE A 3 -9.34 -10.59 -10.45
N ALA A 4 -9.78 -11.12 -9.31
CA ALA A 4 -11.17 -11.49 -9.11
C ALA A 4 -12.12 -10.27 -9.18
N ALA A 5 -11.69 -9.11 -8.66
CA ALA A 5 -12.46 -7.87 -8.74
C ALA A 5 -12.61 -7.39 -10.20
N LYS A 6 -11.55 -7.55 -11.01
CA LYS A 6 -11.61 -7.32 -12.46
C LYS A 6 -12.62 -8.26 -13.12
N GLU A 7 -12.54 -9.57 -12.86
CA GLU A 7 -13.46 -10.57 -13.47
C GLU A 7 -14.92 -10.33 -13.07
N ALA A 8 -15.17 -9.86 -11.85
CA ALA A 8 -16.50 -9.51 -11.37
C ALA A 8 -17.03 -8.16 -11.90
N GLY A 9 -16.29 -7.45 -12.75
CA GLY A 9 -16.72 -6.17 -13.32
C GLY A 9 -16.83 -5.03 -12.28
N ILE A 10 -16.04 -5.10 -11.21
CA ILE A 10 -16.04 -4.07 -10.17
C ILE A 10 -15.49 -2.76 -10.74
N LYS A 11 -16.22 -1.66 -10.53
CA LYS A 11 -15.85 -0.33 -11.05
C LYS A 11 -14.65 0.28 -10.32
N ARG A 12 -14.58 0.10 -8.99
CA ARG A 12 -13.57 0.68 -8.11
C ARG A 12 -13.05 -0.32 -7.09
N PHE A 13 -11.72 -0.42 -6.97
CA PHE A 13 -11.06 -1.25 -5.96
C PHE A 13 -10.14 -0.40 -5.07
N VAL A 14 -10.32 -0.48 -3.75
CA VAL A 14 -9.50 0.25 -2.78
C VAL A 14 -8.71 -0.74 -1.94
N TYR A 15 -7.41 -0.51 -1.75
CA TYR A 15 -6.56 -1.38 -0.95
C TYR A 15 -5.61 -0.62 -0.03
N ALA A 16 -5.21 -1.29 1.05
CA ALA A 16 -4.23 -0.77 2.00
C ALA A 16 -2.79 -0.95 1.45
N ALA A 17 -2.19 0.15 1.02
CA ALA A 17 -0.75 0.26 0.77
C ALA A 17 -0.01 0.58 2.09
N SER A 18 1.23 1.08 2.02
CA SER A 18 1.99 1.44 3.23
C SER A 18 2.95 2.59 2.96
N SER A 19 3.16 3.43 3.96
CA SER A 19 4.25 4.42 3.97
C SER A 19 5.65 3.78 3.91
N SER A 20 5.80 2.48 4.18
CA SER A 20 7.07 1.76 3.97
C SER A 20 7.55 1.79 2.51
N THR A 21 6.64 2.01 1.54
CA THR A 21 6.97 2.23 0.12
C THR A 21 7.85 3.46 -0.10
N TYR A 22 7.82 4.48 0.78
CA TYR A 22 8.70 5.65 0.66
C TYR A 22 10.19 5.28 0.79
N GLY A 23 10.51 4.17 1.45
CA GLY A 23 11.87 3.64 1.51
C GLY A 23 12.87 4.61 2.13
N ASP A 24 14.04 4.73 1.53
CA ASP A 24 15.13 5.63 1.92
C ASP A 24 15.00 7.08 1.40
N HIS A 25 13.87 7.47 0.79
CA HIS A 25 13.73 8.81 0.24
C HIS A 25 13.81 9.89 1.34
N PRO A 26 14.75 10.85 1.27
CA PRO A 26 15.03 11.77 2.37
C PRO A 26 14.00 12.90 2.50
N GLY A 27 13.25 13.21 1.44
CA GLY A 27 12.31 14.33 1.42
C GLY A 27 11.21 14.23 2.49
N LEU A 28 10.86 15.39 3.06
CA LEU A 28 9.76 15.60 4.00
C LEU A 28 9.03 16.92 3.63
N PRO A 29 7.68 16.98 3.72
CA PRO A 29 6.78 15.84 3.95
C PRO A 29 6.89 14.81 2.81
N LYS A 30 6.39 13.59 3.04
CA LYS A 30 6.36 12.55 2.00
C LYS A 30 5.33 12.93 0.94
N VAL A 31 5.70 12.84 -0.34
CA VAL A 31 4.86 13.15 -1.50
C VAL A 31 4.80 11.92 -2.40
N GLU A 32 3.61 11.57 -2.88
CA GLU A 32 3.28 10.26 -3.43
C GLU A 32 4.17 9.83 -4.62
N ASP A 33 4.54 10.78 -5.47
CA ASP A 33 5.38 10.61 -6.65
C ASP A 33 6.90 10.55 -6.34
N ARG A 34 7.28 10.76 -5.07
CA ARG A 34 8.68 10.80 -4.62
C ARG A 34 8.97 9.67 -3.63
N ILE A 35 9.40 8.52 -4.17
CA ILE A 35 9.76 7.31 -3.40
C ILE A 35 11.23 6.94 -3.58
N GLY A 36 11.77 6.19 -2.61
CA GLY A 36 13.14 5.71 -2.60
C GLY A 36 13.23 4.21 -2.84
N LYS A 37 14.33 3.60 -2.41
CA LYS A 37 14.50 2.15 -2.44
C LYS A 37 13.76 1.49 -1.28
N PRO A 38 12.93 0.45 -1.54
CA PRO A 38 12.30 -0.33 -0.47
C PRO A 38 13.35 -0.93 0.47
N LEU A 39 13.16 -0.77 1.77
CA LEU A 39 14.12 -1.20 2.80
C LEU A 39 13.79 -2.55 3.44
N SER A 40 12.69 -3.19 3.05
CA SER A 40 12.26 -4.47 3.61
C SER A 40 11.42 -5.28 2.63
N PRO A 41 11.33 -6.62 2.80
CA PRO A 41 10.41 -7.44 2.01
C PRO A 41 8.96 -6.96 2.10
N TYR A 42 8.53 -6.47 3.27
CA TYR A 42 7.21 -5.88 3.44
C TYR A 42 7.00 -4.67 2.52
N ALA A 43 7.96 -3.73 2.49
CA ALA A 43 7.91 -2.58 1.59
C ALA A 43 7.84 -3.01 0.11
N VAL A 44 8.60 -4.04 -0.28
CA VAL A 44 8.56 -4.61 -1.63
C VAL A 44 7.16 -5.14 -1.96
N THR A 45 6.53 -5.91 -1.08
CA THR A 45 5.19 -6.44 -1.34
C THR A 45 4.13 -5.33 -1.47
N LYS A 46 4.24 -4.27 -0.67
CA LYS A 46 3.32 -3.13 -0.74
C LYS A 46 3.54 -2.30 -2.00
N TYR A 47 4.78 -2.13 -2.44
CA TYR A 47 5.08 -1.47 -3.70
C TYR A 47 4.64 -2.31 -4.91
N ALA A 48 4.82 -3.64 -4.87
CA ALA A 48 4.33 -4.53 -5.92
C ALA A 48 2.82 -4.41 -6.13
N ASN A 49 2.04 -4.24 -5.06
CA ASN A 49 0.60 -3.98 -5.18
C ASN A 49 0.31 -2.69 -5.96
N GLU A 50 1.08 -1.62 -5.76
CA GLU A 50 0.93 -0.36 -6.51
C GLU A 50 1.26 -0.53 -8.00
N LEU A 51 2.31 -1.29 -8.32
CA LEU A 51 2.68 -1.61 -9.70
C LEU A 51 1.59 -2.44 -10.40
N TYR A 52 1.05 -3.47 -9.72
CA TYR A 52 -0.05 -4.24 -10.27
C TYR A 52 -1.32 -3.40 -10.43
N ALA A 53 -1.63 -2.51 -9.49
CA ALA A 53 -2.77 -1.61 -9.61
C ALA A 53 -2.64 -0.70 -10.84
N ASP A 54 -1.47 -0.10 -11.07
CA ASP A 54 -1.21 0.75 -12.25
C ASP A 54 -1.35 -0.05 -13.56
N VAL A 55 -0.78 -1.25 -13.63
CA VAL A 55 -0.91 -2.13 -14.80
C VAL A 55 -2.37 -2.50 -15.05
N PHE A 56 -3.13 -2.87 -14.01
CA PHE A 56 -4.54 -3.25 -14.14
C PHE A 56 -5.41 -2.06 -14.57
N ALA A 57 -5.17 -0.88 -14.02
CA ALA A 57 -5.88 0.33 -14.40
C ALA A 57 -5.67 0.66 -15.87
N ARG A 58 -4.41 0.62 -16.34
CA ARG A 58 -4.06 0.90 -17.74
C ARG A 58 -4.56 -0.16 -18.72
N THR A 59 -4.54 -1.43 -18.32
CA THR A 59 -4.87 -2.55 -19.22
C THR A 59 -6.38 -2.82 -19.29
N TYR A 60 -7.09 -2.62 -18.18
CA TYR A 60 -8.50 -3.01 -18.06
C TYR A 60 -9.45 -1.84 -17.79
N GLY A 61 -8.95 -0.61 -17.69
CA GLY A 61 -9.77 0.58 -17.43
C GLY A 61 -10.44 0.60 -16.06
N MET A 62 -9.88 -0.12 -15.08
CA MET A 62 -10.43 -0.25 -13.73
C MET A 62 -9.92 0.89 -12.83
N GLU A 63 -10.80 1.51 -12.04
CA GLU A 63 -10.38 2.52 -11.05
C GLU A 63 -9.82 1.83 -9.80
N ILE A 64 -8.55 2.09 -9.47
CA ILE A 64 -7.89 1.43 -8.34
C ILE A 64 -7.17 2.47 -7.48
N ILE A 65 -7.42 2.44 -6.16
CA ILE A 65 -6.88 3.40 -5.20
C ILE A 65 -6.08 2.66 -4.12
N GLY A 66 -4.79 2.97 -4.03
CA GLY A 66 -3.91 2.49 -2.97
C GLY A 66 -3.74 3.54 -1.87
N LEU A 67 -4.06 3.21 -0.63
CA LEU A 67 -3.92 4.12 0.51
C LEU A 67 -2.62 3.82 1.29
N ARG A 68 -1.61 4.68 1.19
CA ARG A 68 -0.36 4.54 1.93
C ARG A 68 -0.57 4.95 3.40
N TYR A 69 -0.86 3.97 4.25
CA TYR A 69 -1.07 4.21 5.68
C TYR A 69 0.23 4.62 6.41
N PHE A 70 0.09 5.57 7.32
CA PHE A 70 1.12 6.03 8.25
C PHE A 70 0.67 5.69 9.67
N ASN A 71 1.40 4.80 10.33
CA ASN A 71 1.29 4.51 11.77
C ASN A 71 -0.15 4.56 12.33
N ILE A 72 -1.06 3.78 11.73
CA ILE A 72 -2.47 3.73 12.15
C ILE A 72 -2.57 3.19 13.57
N PHE A 73 -3.37 3.83 14.42
CA PHE A 73 -3.64 3.39 15.78
C PHE A 73 -5.14 3.52 16.12
N GLY A 74 -5.58 2.81 17.16
CA GLY A 74 -6.94 2.97 17.70
C GLY A 74 -7.52 1.69 18.31
N PRO A 75 -8.80 1.73 18.73
CA PRO A 75 -9.48 0.57 19.31
C PRO A 75 -9.39 -0.68 18.42
N ARG A 76 -9.13 -1.83 19.05
CA ARG A 76 -8.94 -3.15 18.41
C ARG A 76 -7.61 -3.34 17.65
N GLN A 77 -6.66 -2.43 17.78
CA GLN A 77 -5.26 -2.75 17.47
C GLN A 77 -4.78 -3.79 18.49
N ASP A 78 -4.29 -4.93 18.01
CA ASP A 78 -3.82 -6.02 18.88
C ASP A 78 -2.64 -5.55 19.73
N PRO A 79 -2.76 -5.52 21.07
CA PRO A 79 -1.69 -5.10 21.96
C PRO A 79 -0.67 -6.23 22.22
N GLY A 80 -0.94 -7.46 21.79
CA GLY A 80 -0.13 -8.64 22.06
C GLY A 80 0.83 -9.01 20.92
N GLY A 81 1.89 -9.74 21.26
CA GLY A 81 2.82 -10.35 20.30
C GLY A 81 4.02 -9.48 19.93
N ALA A 82 5.04 -10.12 19.33
CA ALA A 82 6.34 -9.51 19.03
C ALA A 82 6.28 -8.34 18.02
N TYR A 83 5.14 -8.16 17.35
CA TYR A 83 4.93 -7.12 16.34
C TYR A 83 3.95 -6.01 16.78
N ALA A 84 3.40 -6.07 18.01
CA ALA A 84 2.45 -5.07 18.52
C ALA A 84 3.06 -3.65 18.54
N ALA A 85 4.36 -3.55 18.85
CA ALA A 85 5.09 -2.28 18.97
C ALA A 85 5.68 -1.74 17.66
N VAL A 86 5.43 -2.39 16.51
CA VAL A 86 5.93 -1.89 15.21
C VAL A 86 5.19 -0.61 14.76
N ILE A 87 4.15 -0.22 15.50
CA ILE A 87 3.55 1.10 15.47
C ILE A 87 3.71 1.69 16.88
N PRO A 88 4.64 2.64 17.10
CA PRO A 88 4.80 3.33 18.38
C PRO A 88 3.68 4.33 18.65
#